data_AF-A0A090T5J9-F1
#
_entry.id   AF-A0A090T5J9-F1
#
_cell.length_a   1.000
_cell.length_b   1.000
_cell.length_c   1.000
_cell.angle_alpha   90.00
_cell.angle_beta   90.00
_cell.angle_gamma   90.00
#
_symmetry.space_group_name_H-M   'P 1'
#
loop_
_entity.id
_entity.type
_entity.pdbx_description
1 polymer ?
#
loop_
_entity_poly.entity_id
_entity_poly.type
_entity_poly.pdbx_seq_one_letter_code
_entity_poly.pdbx_strand_id
1 'polypeptide(L)'
;MTKSEFLSRFQLQQTEDYHKETKFRTANIDKGSLREASVLIGLVEREAKLHVILTKRASHLKHHPGRLAFRVVRLSQAIKARPLQHFERQKKR
;
A
#
# COMPACT_ATOMS: atom_id res chain seq x y z
N MET A 1 1.73 19.38 4.68
CA MET A 1 2.07 18.96 3.31
C MET A 1 0.81 18.90 2.49
N THR A 2 0.75 19.66 1.40
CA THR A 2 -0.37 19.67 0.44
C THR A 2 -0.24 18.52 -0.56
N LYS A 3 -1.28 18.26 -1.34
CA LYS A 3 -1.23 17.25 -2.42
C LYS A 3 -0.13 17.54 -3.45
N SER A 4 0.02 18.78 -3.88
CA SER A 4 1.00 19.17 -4.90
C SER A 4 2.44 19.01 -4.41
N GLU A 5 2.72 19.45 -3.18
CA GLU A 5 4.02 19.29 -2.52
C GLU A 5 4.39 17.82 -2.37
N PHE A 6 3.43 16.98 -1.97
CA PHE A 6 3.65 15.54 -1.87
C PHE A 6 3.97 14.90 -3.21
N LEU A 7 3.16 15.16 -4.25
CA LEU A 7 3.35 14.55 -5.55
C LEU A 7 4.71 14.92 -6.15
N SER A 8 5.10 16.19 -6.03
CA SER A 8 6.42 16.67 -6.46
C SER A 8 7.54 15.93 -5.72
N ARG A 9 7.50 15.85 -4.39
CA ARG A 9 8.53 15.14 -3.61
C ARG A 9 8.56 13.65 -3.89
N PHE A 10 7.38 13.01 -3.96
CA PHE A 10 7.25 11.58 -4.19
C PHE A 10 7.78 11.15 -5.56
N GLN A 11 7.61 11.98 -6.59
CA GLN A 11 8.14 11.72 -7.92
C GLN A 11 9.65 11.95 -8.04
N LEU A 12 10.18 12.90 -7.26
CA LEU A 12 11.58 13.33 -7.35
C LEU A 12 12.52 12.61 -6.37
N GLN A 13 12.00 12.05 -5.27
CA GLN A 13 12.80 11.20 -4.38
C GLN A 13 12.92 9.79 -4.94
N GLN A 14 14.16 9.37 -5.21
CA GLN A 14 14.43 7.95 -5.46
C GLN A 14 14.12 7.15 -4.19
N THR A 15 13.54 5.97 -4.37
CA THR A 15 13.30 5.05 -3.26
C THR A 15 14.63 4.43 -2.84
N GLU A 16 15.00 4.62 -1.59
CA GLU A 16 16.12 3.90 -0.98
C GLU A 16 15.81 2.40 -0.90
N ASP A 17 16.87 1.59 -0.98
CA ASP A 17 16.74 0.15 -0.77
C ASP A 17 16.34 -0.15 0.68
N TYR A 18 15.79 -1.35 0.91
CA TYR A 18 15.40 -1.81 2.24
C TYR A 18 16.59 -1.73 3.21
N HIS A 19 16.32 -1.22 4.41
CA HIS A 19 17.29 -1.14 5.48
C HIS A 19 17.94 -2.52 5.75
N LYS A 20 19.27 -2.55 5.90
CA LYS A 20 20.08 -3.79 6.05
C LYS A 20 19.53 -4.77 7.11
N GLU A 21 19.10 -4.24 8.26
CA GLU A 21 18.52 -5.05 9.34
C GLU A 21 17.23 -5.78 8.92
N THR A 22 16.40 -5.15 8.08
CA THR A 22 15.18 -5.80 7.56
C THR A 22 15.54 -6.99 6.68
N LYS A 23 16.54 -6.84 5.80
CA LYS A 23 17.02 -7.94 4.95
C LYS A 23 17.51 -9.11 5.79
N PHE A 24 18.23 -8.84 6.88
CA PHE A 24 18.72 -9.88 7.80
C PHE A 24 17.57 -10.63 8.49
N ARG A 25 16.57 -9.92 9.03
CA ARG A 25 15.39 -10.53 9.68
C ARG A 25 14.60 -11.45 8.75
N THR A 26 14.62 -11.17 7.44
CA THR A 26 13.92 -11.97 6.43
C THR A 26 14.81 -12.99 5.71
N ALA A 27 16.11 -13.10 6.06
CA ALA A 27 17.08 -13.90 5.30
C ALA A 27 16.73 -15.40 5.28
N ASN A 28 16.21 -15.92 6.39
CA ASN A 28 15.88 -17.34 6.54
C ASN A 28 14.41 -17.66 6.21
N ILE A 29 13.65 -16.70 5.69
CA ILE A 29 12.26 -16.93 5.29
C ILE A 29 12.27 -17.56 3.90
N ASP A 30 11.69 -18.76 3.78
CA ASP A 30 11.45 -19.36 2.47
C ASP A 30 10.49 -18.48 1.66
N LYS A 31 11.03 -17.80 0.65
CA LYS A 31 10.26 -16.91 -0.22
C LYS A 31 9.14 -17.65 -0.96
N GLY A 32 9.29 -18.95 -1.22
CA GLY A 32 8.26 -19.79 -1.87
C GLY A 32 7.02 -19.98 -1.00
N SER A 33 7.18 -19.91 0.33
CA SER A 33 6.08 -20.03 1.28
C SER A 33 5.25 -18.74 1.44
N LEU A 34 5.75 -17.60 0.95
CA LEU A 34 5.11 -16.31 1.12
C LEU A 34 4.03 -16.07 0.06
N ARG A 35 2.87 -15.60 0.52
CA ARG A 35 1.81 -15.14 -0.37
C ARG A 35 2.08 -13.71 -0.83
N GLU A 36 2.13 -13.50 -2.13
CA GLU A 36 2.23 -12.16 -2.70
C GLU A 36 1.02 -11.30 -2.34
N ALA A 37 1.33 -10.13 -1.80
CA ALA A 37 0.35 -9.12 -1.42
C ALA A 37 0.96 -7.74 -1.59
N SER A 38 0.10 -6.75 -1.78
CA SER A 38 0.44 -5.34 -1.73
C SER A 38 -0.55 -4.61 -0.83
N VAL A 39 -0.19 -3.40 -0.43
CA VAL A 39 -1.09 -2.53 0.33
C VAL A 39 -1.49 -1.33 -0.52
N LEU A 40 -2.76 -0.94 -0.43
CA LEU A 40 -3.24 0.32 -0.96
C LEU A 40 -3.17 1.37 0.16
N ILE A 41 -2.42 2.45 -0.10
CA ILE A 41 -2.34 3.61 0.79
C ILE A 41 -3.20 4.71 0.16
N GLY A 42 -4.39 4.94 0.71
CA GLY A 42 -5.28 6.01 0.27
C GLY A 42 -4.89 7.33 0.92
N LEU A 43 -4.61 8.35 0.10
CA LEU A 43 -4.34 9.71 0.55
C LEU A 43 -5.51 10.63 0.19
N VAL A 44 -5.96 11.44 1.14
CA VAL A 44 -6.99 12.46 0.92
C VAL A 44 -6.55 13.79 1.51
N GLU A 45 -6.88 14.87 0.81
CA GLU A 45 -6.61 16.22 1.29
C GLU A 45 -7.84 16.77 2.04
N ARG A 46 -7.62 17.26 3.26
CA ARG A 46 -8.62 17.94 4.09
C ARG A 46 -7.92 19.13 4.77
N GLU A 47 -8.58 20.28 4.80
CA GLU A 47 -8.04 21.48 5.48
C GLU A 47 -6.58 21.80 5.06
N ALA A 48 -6.29 21.71 3.76
CA ALA A 48 -4.96 21.90 3.17
C ALA A 48 -3.84 20.97 3.71
N LYS A 49 -4.22 19.81 4.25
CA LYS A 49 -3.30 18.77 4.75
C LYS A 49 -3.64 17.42 4.17
N LEU A 50 -2.62 16.59 3.94
CA LEU A 50 -2.79 15.19 3.55
C LEU A 50 -3.07 14.30 4.76
N HIS A 51 -4.06 13.43 4.60
CA HIS A 51 -4.45 12.39 5.56
C HIS A 51 -4.40 11.02 4.90
N VAL A 52 -4.06 10.02 5.71
CA VAL A 52 -4.07 8.60 5.31
C VAL A 52 -5.41 7.98 5.69
N ILE A 53 -6.02 7.26 4.74
CA ILE A 53 -7.19 6.43 5.01
C ILE A 53 -6.73 5.09 5.56
N LEU A 54 -7.20 4.77 6.77
CA LEU A 54 -7.08 3.45 7.38
C LEU A 54 -8.44 2.77 7.41
N THR A 55 -8.43 1.45 7.43
CA THR A 55 -9.64 0.64 7.61
C THR A 55 -9.61 -0.04 8.97
N LYS A 56 -10.75 -0.14 9.63
CA LYS A 56 -10.92 -1.05 10.76
C LYS A 56 -11.37 -2.40 10.22
N ARG A 57 -10.62 -3.45 10.54
CA ARG A 57 -11.00 -4.80 10.13
C ARG A 57 -12.25 -5.26 10.87
N ALA A 58 -13.15 -5.93 10.15
CA ALA A 58 -14.34 -6.51 10.75
C ALA A 58 -13.97 -7.47 11.90
N SER A 59 -14.74 -7.45 12.99
CA SER A 59 -14.44 -8.17 14.23
C SER A 59 -14.42 -9.69 14.07
N HIS A 60 -15.13 -10.21 13.08
CA HIS A 60 -15.27 -11.64 12.81
C HIS A 60 -14.17 -12.22 11.89
N LEU A 61 -13.13 -11.45 11.55
CA LEU A 61 -12.03 -11.92 10.70
C LEU A 61 -11.03 -12.76 11.51
N LYS A 62 -10.64 -13.92 10.95
CA LYS A 62 -9.66 -14.85 11.56
C LYS A 62 -8.30 -14.23 11.87
N HIS A 63 -7.86 -13.26 11.06
CA HIS A 63 -6.58 -12.58 11.24
C HIS A 63 -6.84 -11.12 11.57
N HIS A 64 -6.22 -10.61 12.65
CA HIS A 64 -6.27 -9.20 13.06
C HIS A 64 -7.68 -8.58 13.13
N PRO A 65 -8.65 -9.21 13.83
CA PRO A 65 -9.98 -8.63 14.01
C PRO A 65 -9.91 -7.28 14.74
N GLY A 66 -10.70 -6.30 14.30
CA GLY A 66 -10.85 -5.00 14.96
C GLY A 66 -9.64 -4.05 14.86
N ARG A 67 -8.50 -4.48 14.32
CA ARG A 67 -7.29 -3.64 14.19
C ARG A 67 -7.43 -2.62 13.05
N LEU A 68 -6.84 -1.45 13.24
CA LEU A 68 -6.63 -0.48 12.17
C LEU A 68 -5.52 -0.99 11.25
N ALA A 69 -5.77 -0.98 9.95
CA ALA A 69 -4.84 -1.47 8.95
C ALA A 69 -5.01 -0.77 7.61
N PHE A 70 -3.92 -0.76 6.83
CA PHE A 70 -4.00 -0.52 5.40
C PHE A 70 -4.79 -1.63 4.71
N ARG A 71 -5.43 -1.28 3.58
CA ARG A 71 -6.12 -2.28 2.78
C ARG A 71 -5.11 -3.14 2.06
N VAL A 72 -5.10 -4.43 2.38
CA VAL A 72 -4.26 -5.43 1.70
C VAL A 72 -4.99 -5.90 0.43
N VAL A 73 -4.25 -6.00 -0.67
CA VAL A 73 -4.70 -6.52 -1.95
C VAL A 73 -3.85 -7.74 -2.29
N ARG A 74 -4.48 -8.82 -2.74
CA ARG A 74 -3.74 -9.95 -3.31
C ARG A 74 -3.18 -9.54 -4.65
N LEU A 75 -1.89 -9.76 -4.86
CA LEU A 75 -1.35 -9.71 -6.21
C LEU A 75 -1.81 -10.95 -6.96
N SER A 76 -2.41 -10.76 -8.12
CA SER A 76 -2.63 -11.81 -9.11
C SER A 76 -1.62 -11.65 -10.24
N GLN A 77 -1.31 -12.74 -10.94
CA GLN A 77 -0.36 -12.72 -12.06
C GLN A 77 -0.77 -11.69 -13.15
N ALA A 78 -2.07 -11.41 -13.29
CA ALA A 78 -2.61 -10.44 -14.24
C ALA A 78 -2.38 -8.95 -13.86
N ILE A 79 -1.98 -8.66 -12.62
CA ILE A 79 -1.64 -7.30 -12.15
C ILE A 79 -0.14 -7.02 -12.34
N LYS A 80 0.73 -8.04 -12.24
CA LYS A 80 2.18 -7.91 -12.49
C LYS A 80 2.52 -7.39 -13.89
N ALA A 81 1.65 -7.61 -14.87
CA ALA A 81 1.86 -7.23 -16.27
C ALA A 81 1.22 -5.88 -16.67
N ARG A 82 0.58 -5.14 -15.74
CA ARG A 82 -0.15 -3.90 -16.09
C ARG A 82 0.37 -2.69 -15.31
N PRO A 83 1.07 -1.74 -15.96
CA PRO A 83 1.41 -0.46 -15.34
C PRO A 83 0.13 0.33 -15.04
N LEU A 84 0.15 1.00 -13.89
CA LEU A 84 -0.77 1.96 -13.21
C LEU A 84 -1.88 2.77 -13.95
N GLN A 85 -2.37 2.39 -15.13
CA GLN A 85 -3.33 3.20 -15.90
C GLN A 85 -4.82 2.90 -15.64
N HIS A 86 -5.20 2.00 -14.70
CA HIS A 86 -6.59 1.53 -14.61
C HIS A 86 -7.43 2.07 -13.43
N PHE A 87 -6.92 2.99 -12.62
CA PHE A 87 -7.68 3.46 -11.44
C PHE A 87 -8.77 4.53 -11.77
N GLU A 88 -8.79 5.08 -13.00
CA GLU A 88 -9.73 6.13 -13.43
C GLU A 88 -11.10 5.61 -13.94
N ARG A 89 -11.47 4.35 -13.69
CA ARG A 89 -12.67 3.75 -14.30
C ARG A 89 -13.67 3.14 -13.33
N GLN A 90 -13.94 3.81 -12.20
CA GLN A 90 -15.06 3.46 -11.30
C GLN A 90 -15.70 4.70 -10.63
N LYS A 91 -15.80 5.84 -11.35
CA LYS A 91 -16.59 7.01 -10.89
C LYS A 91 -17.52 7.55 -11.97
N LYS A 92 -18.26 6.65 -12.61
CA LYS A 92 -19.43 6.97 -13.43
C LYS A 92 -20.42 5.82 -13.38
N ARG A 93 -21.10 5.68 -12.24
CA ARG A 93 -22.43 5.11 -12.10
C ARG A 93 -23.12 5.84 -10.97
#